data_AF-A0A2M8Q682-F1
#
_entry.id   AF-A0A2M8Q682-F1
#
_cell.length_a   1.000
_cell.length_b   1.000
_cell.length_c   1.000
_cell.angle_alpha   90.00
_cell.angle_beta   90.00
_cell.angle_gamma   90.00
#
_symmetry.space_group_name_H-M   'P 1'
#
loop_
_entity.id
_entity.type
_entity.pdbx_description
1 polymer ?
#
loop_
_entity_poly.entity_id
_entity_poly.type
_entity_poly.pdbx_seq_one_letter_code
_entity_poly.pdbx_strand_id
1 'polypeptide(L)'
;DRAGKLLMTAQHFRFKASSQAMKREIEAGALGDIYHARAWMLRRNGLIATPTFIRRELSGGGPGIDIGVHILDLTLWLMGNPRPISVSGVSRTALATHDGAWAV
;
A
#
# COMPACT_ATOMS: atom_id res chain seq x y z
N ASP A 1 -9.49 7.82 -23.79
CA ASP A 1 -10.62 8.44 -23.05
C ASP A 1 -10.87 9.84 -23.66
N ARG A 2 -11.73 10.67 -23.06
CA ARG A 2 -12.01 12.04 -23.55
C ARG A 2 -10.76 12.93 -23.69
N ALA A 3 -9.68 12.66 -22.97
CA ALA A 3 -8.48 13.49 -22.98
C ALA A 3 -7.42 13.01 -23.99
N GLY A 4 -7.52 11.78 -24.49
CA GLY A 4 -6.55 11.22 -25.45
C GLY A 4 -5.15 11.01 -24.86
N LYS A 5 -5.03 10.91 -23.52
CA LYS A 5 -3.75 10.77 -22.82
C LYS A 5 -3.63 9.41 -22.15
N LEU A 6 -2.39 8.96 -21.94
CA LEU A 6 -2.09 7.82 -21.08
C LEU A 6 -1.99 8.31 -19.62
N LEU A 7 -2.77 7.71 -18.73
CA LEU A 7 -2.70 7.92 -17.30
C LEU A 7 -2.17 6.65 -16.62
N MET A 8 -1.17 6.80 -15.77
CA MET A 8 -0.62 5.71 -14.96
C MET A 8 -0.58 6.13 -13.50
N THR A 9 -1.01 5.24 -12.61
CA THR A 9 -0.82 5.40 -11.16
C THR A 9 0.57 4.90 -10.77
N ALA A 10 1.26 5.65 -9.90
CA ALA A 10 2.67 5.42 -9.56
C ALA A 10 2.87 4.25 -8.56
N GLN A 11 2.48 3.04 -8.95
CA GLN A 11 2.67 1.81 -8.17
C GLN A 11 4.09 1.27 -8.31
N HIS A 12 5.06 2.07 -7.88
CA HIS A 12 6.49 1.85 -8.06
C HIS A 12 7.02 0.55 -7.40
N PHE A 13 6.30 -0.01 -6.41
CA PHE A 13 6.67 -1.28 -5.79
C PHE A 13 6.69 -2.43 -6.80
N ARG A 14 5.80 -2.41 -7.80
CA ARG A 14 5.80 -3.40 -8.89
C ARG A 14 7.11 -3.40 -9.67
N PHE A 15 7.82 -2.27 -9.74
CA PHE A 15 9.02 -2.10 -10.56
C PHE A 15 10.34 -2.38 -9.81
N LYS A 16 10.28 -2.76 -8.53
CA LYS A 16 11.47 -3.22 -7.80
C LYS A 16 11.95 -4.54 -8.40
N ALA A 17 13.27 -4.71 -8.51
CA ALA A 17 13.87 -5.93 -9.06
C ALA A 17 13.39 -7.20 -8.33
N SER A 18 13.27 -7.15 -6.99
CA SER A 18 12.76 -8.25 -6.19
C SER A 18 11.29 -8.57 -6.48
N SER A 19 10.45 -7.54 -6.65
CA SER A 19 9.04 -7.71 -7.00
C SER A 19 8.86 -8.30 -8.41
N GLN A 20 9.68 -7.87 -9.36
CA GLN A 20 9.71 -8.42 -10.72
C GLN A 20 10.19 -9.88 -10.73
N ALA A 21 11.24 -10.20 -9.97
CA ALA A 21 11.72 -11.58 -9.83
C ALA A 21 10.64 -12.48 -9.22
N MET A 22 10.03 -12.05 -8.11
CA MET A 22 8.94 -12.80 -7.47
C MET A 22 7.75 -13.01 -8.41
N LYS A 23 7.37 -12.00 -9.20
CA LYS A 23 6.28 -12.12 -10.16
C LYS A 23 6.59 -13.19 -11.22
N ARG A 24 7.82 -13.24 -11.75
CA ARG A 24 8.24 -14.26 -12.72
C ARG A 24 8.16 -15.67 -12.15
N GLU A 25 8.59 -15.89 -10.91
CA GLU A 25 8.49 -17.19 -10.24
C GLU A 25 7.03 -17.63 -10.07
N ILE A 26 6.15 -16.70 -9.69
CA ILE A 26 4.71 -16.94 -9.57
C ILE A 26 4.12 -17.32 -10.94
N GLU A 27 4.44 -16.56 -11.98
CA GLU A 27 3.97 -16.82 -13.35
C GLU A 27 4.53 -18.12 -13.95
N ALA A 28 5.72 -18.56 -13.50
CA ALA A 28 6.29 -19.88 -13.83
C ALA A 28 5.60 -21.04 -13.08
N GLY A 29 4.64 -20.76 -12.19
CA GLY A 29 3.86 -21.75 -11.46
C GLY A 29 4.47 -22.21 -10.15
N ALA A 30 5.53 -21.55 -9.65
CA ALA A 30 6.23 -21.97 -8.43
C ALA A 30 5.33 -22.03 -7.19
N LEU A 31 4.24 -21.25 -7.15
CA LEU A 31 3.29 -21.21 -6.03
C LEU A 31 1.94 -21.87 -6.33
N GLY A 32 1.69 -22.33 -7.57
CA GLY A 32 0.38 -22.81 -7.99
C GLY A 32 -0.72 -21.74 -7.82
N ASP A 33 -1.88 -22.13 -7.27
CA ASP A 33 -2.99 -21.23 -7.01
C ASP A 33 -2.86 -20.52 -5.66
N ILE A 34 -2.73 -19.19 -5.69
CA ILE A 34 -2.55 -18.37 -4.49
C ILE A 34 -3.91 -18.07 -3.86
N TYR A 35 -4.34 -18.93 -2.94
CA TYR A 35 -5.63 -18.79 -2.23
C TYR A 35 -5.58 -17.83 -1.03
N HIS A 36 -4.39 -17.45 -0.55
CA HIS A 36 -4.22 -16.55 0.59
C HIS A 36 -2.93 -15.75 0.47
N ALA A 37 -2.98 -14.47 0.85
CA ALA A 37 -1.79 -13.67 1.09
C ALA A 37 -1.95 -12.84 2.35
N ARG A 38 -0.81 -12.61 3.02
CA ARG A 38 -0.72 -11.71 4.15
C ARG A 38 0.50 -10.82 3.94
N ALA A 39 0.30 -9.52 4.06
CA ALA A 39 1.34 -8.54 3.84
C ALA A 39 1.28 -7.43 4.89
N TRP A 40 2.44 -6.86 5.18
CA TRP A 40 2.57 -5.78 6.15
C TRP A 40 3.56 -4.75 5.63
N MET A 41 3.24 -3.49 5.90
CA MET A 41 4.18 -2.39 5.74
C MET A 41 4.08 -1.54 6.99
N LEU A 42 5.19 -1.45 7.72
CA LEU A 42 5.30 -0.71 8.97
C LEU A 42 6.31 0.40 8.80
N ARG A 43 5.95 1.61 9.21
CA ARG A 43 6.84 2.76 9.27
C ARG A 43 6.95 3.21 10.73
N ARG A 44 8.14 3.05 11.32
CA ARG A 44 8.45 3.48 12.70
C ARG A 44 9.10 4.86 12.76
N ASN A 45 9.70 5.33 11.66
CA ASN A 45 10.32 6.64 11.52
C ASN A 45 10.15 7.12 10.05
N GLY A 46 10.38 8.40 9.76
CA GLY A 46 10.21 8.98 8.42
C GLY A 46 8.79 9.43 8.14
N LEU A 47 8.02 9.74 9.19
CA LEU A 47 6.78 10.47 9.03
C LEU A 47 7.09 11.90 8.61
N ILE A 48 6.44 12.36 7.55
CA ILE A 48 6.48 13.77 7.15
C ILE A 48 5.46 14.50 8.02
N ALA A 49 5.87 15.05 9.16
CA ALA A 49 4.98 15.69 10.15
C ALA A 49 4.46 17.09 9.70
N THR A 50 4.09 17.22 8.43
CA THR A 50 3.50 18.46 7.88
C THR A 50 1.98 18.43 8.02
N PRO A 51 1.32 19.61 8.06
CA PRO A 51 -0.15 19.68 8.12
C PRO A 51 -0.84 18.84 7.04
N THR A 52 -0.31 18.83 5.81
CA THR A 52 -0.85 18.09 4.67
C THR A 52 -0.84 16.58 4.84
N PHE A 53 -0.04 16.05 5.76
CA PHE A 53 0.12 14.61 5.97
C PHE A 53 -0.58 14.12 7.24
N ILE A 54 -0.56 14.93 8.31
CA ILE A 54 -1.09 14.54 9.62
C ILE A 54 -2.50 15.05 9.89
N ARG A 55 -2.96 16.11 9.20
CA ARG A 55 -4.32 16.64 9.38
C ARG A 55 -5.27 15.97 8.39
N ARG A 56 -6.29 15.30 8.94
CA ARG A 56 -7.32 14.58 8.16
C ARG A 56 -7.99 15.45 7.09
N GLU A 57 -8.22 16.72 7.40
CA GLU A 57 -8.85 17.69 6.48
C GLU A 57 -8.02 17.96 5.21
N LEU A 58 -6.70 17.71 5.26
CA LEU A 58 -5.77 17.93 4.15
C LEU A 58 -5.29 16.62 3.51
N SER A 59 -5.11 15.55 4.29
CA SER A 59 -4.47 14.31 3.81
C SER A 59 -5.43 13.33 3.12
N GLY A 60 -6.74 13.46 3.35
CA GLY A 60 -7.75 12.52 2.86
C GLY A 60 -7.76 11.15 3.56
N GLY A 61 -6.76 10.84 4.39
CA GLY A 61 -6.65 9.57 5.11
C GLY A 61 -5.34 9.41 5.89
N GLY A 62 -5.12 8.21 6.41
CA GLY A 62 -3.95 7.87 7.22
C GLY A 62 -3.04 6.82 6.56
N PRO A 63 -2.33 5.99 7.34
CA PRO A 63 -1.32 5.06 6.81
C PRO A 63 -1.89 4.04 5.81
N GLY A 64 -3.20 3.76 5.86
CA GLY A 64 -3.86 2.87 4.90
C GLY A 64 -3.79 3.37 3.44
N ILE A 65 -3.89 4.69 3.21
CA ILE A 65 -3.79 5.27 1.85
C ILE A 65 -2.36 5.70 1.49
N ASP A 66 -1.49 5.86 2.49
CA ASP A 66 -0.12 6.30 2.31
C ASP A 66 0.83 5.13 2.03
N ILE A 67 1.05 4.23 3.01
CA ILE A 67 1.89 3.03 2.81
C ILE A 67 1.05 1.79 2.47
N GLY A 68 -0.19 1.75 2.96
CA GLY A 68 -1.10 0.62 2.76
C GLY A 68 -1.43 0.41 1.29
N VAL A 69 -1.57 1.50 0.51
CA VAL A 69 -1.86 1.42 -0.92
C VAL A 69 -0.77 0.67 -1.68
N HIS A 70 0.50 0.85 -1.33
CA HIS A 70 1.63 0.22 -2.03
C HIS A 70 1.74 -1.27 -1.73
N ILE A 71 1.61 -1.66 -0.46
CA ILE A 71 1.70 -3.06 -0.08
C ILE A 71 0.46 -3.85 -0.51
N LEU A 72 -0.73 -3.25 -0.44
CA LEU A 72 -1.97 -3.84 -0.93
C LEU A 72 -1.92 -4.05 -2.44
N ASP A 73 -1.50 -3.02 -3.18
CA ASP A 73 -1.33 -3.08 -4.63
C ASP A 73 -0.35 -4.18 -5.05
N LEU A 74 0.84 -4.21 -4.46
CA LEU A 74 1.85 -5.23 -4.78
C LEU A 74 1.31 -6.63 -4.49
N THR A 75 0.65 -6.82 -3.35
CA THR A 75 0.09 -8.12 -2.94
C THR A 75 -0.98 -8.58 -3.93
N LEU A 76 -1.94 -7.72 -4.26
CA LEU A 76 -2.98 -8.04 -5.24
C LEU A 76 -2.37 -8.31 -6.62
N TRP A 77 -1.39 -7.53 -7.06
CA TRP A 77 -0.71 -7.73 -8.34
C TRP A 77 0.02 -9.08 -8.41
N LEU A 78 0.68 -9.49 -7.33
CA LEU A 78 1.32 -10.81 -7.23
C LEU A 78 0.27 -11.93 -7.27
N MET A 79 -0.88 -11.74 -6.61
CA MET A 79 -2.01 -12.68 -6.63
C MET A 79 -2.83 -12.68 -7.94
N GLY A 80 -2.45 -11.90 -8.95
CA GLY A 80 -3.20 -11.84 -10.22
C GLY A 80 -4.43 -10.93 -10.20
N ASN A 81 -4.50 -9.99 -9.26
CA ASN A 81 -5.57 -9.01 -9.08
C ASN A 81 -6.98 -9.64 -8.99
N PRO A 82 -7.22 -10.50 -7.99
CA PRO A 82 -8.55 -11.10 -7.81
C PRO A 82 -9.62 -10.01 -7.62
N ARG A 83 -10.83 -10.25 -8.12
CA ARG A 83 -11.96 -9.33 -7.94
C ARG A 83 -12.33 -9.27 -6.45
N PRO A 84 -12.25 -8.11 -5.78
CA PRO A 84 -12.64 -8.01 -4.38
C PRO A 84 -14.14 -8.21 -4.23
N ILE A 85 -14.54 -9.04 -3.25
CA ILE A 85 -15.95 -9.31 -2.90
C ILE A 85 -16.39 -8.58 -1.62
N SER A 86 -15.46 -8.38 -0.68
CA SER A 86 -15.70 -7.70 0.60
C SER A 86 -14.39 -7.14 1.14
N VAL A 87 -14.48 -6.03 1.88
CA VAL A 87 -13.33 -5.42 2.56
C VAL A 87 -13.73 -5.09 3.99
N SER A 88 -12.83 -5.35 4.93
CA SER A 88 -12.94 -4.86 6.31
C SER A 88 -11.66 -4.11 6.67
N GLY A 89 -11.77 -3.11 7.55
CA GLY A 89 -10.65 -2.26 7.92
C GLY A 89 -10.79 -1.73 9.34
N VAL A 90 -9.66 -1.58 10.01
CA VAL A 90 -9.57 -1.02 11.37
C VAL A 90 -8.51 0.07 11.35
N SER A 91 -8.86 1.26 11.83
CA SER A 91 -7.93 2.38 12.02
C SER A 91 -7.90 2.75 13.49
N ARG A 92 -6.70 2.98 14.03
CA ARG A 92 -6.50 3.36 15.44
C ARG A 92 -5.40 4.40 15.53
N THR A 93 -5.55 5.32 16.49
CA THR A 93 -4.62 6.44 16.73
C THR A 93 -4.11 6.47 18.18
N ALA A 94 -4.15 5.33 18.88
CA ALA A 94 -3.83 5.25 20.31
C ALA A 94 -2.45 5.81 20.68
N LEU A 95 -1.47 5.70 19.77
CA LEU A 95 -0.12 6.23 19.99
C LEU A 95 0.05 7.70 19.58
N ALA A 96 -0.80 8.20 18.69
CA ALA A 96 -0.67 9.53 18.08
C ALA A 96 -1.00 10.68 19.05
N THR A 97 -1.66 10.38 20.16
CA THR A 97 -2.11 11.35 21.17
C THR A 97 -1.15 11.49 22.34
N HIS A 98 -0.05 10.73 22.37
CA HIS A 98 0.96 10.86 23.41
C HIS A 98 1.83 12.09 23.18
N ASP A 99 2.22 12.77 24.26
CA ASP A 99 3.21 13.85 24.20
C ASP A 99 4.52 13.32 23.59
N GLY A 100 5.04 14.02 22.59
CA GLY A 100 6.24 13.59 21.86
C GLY A 100 6.02 12.48 20.82
N ALA A 101 4.78 12.04 20.56
CA ALA A 101 4.49 11.00 19.54
C ALA A 101 4.98 11.33 18.12
N TRP A 102 5.21 12.62 17.86
CA TRP A 102 5.69 13.14 16.58
C TRP A 102 7.06 13.81 16.69
N ALA A 103 7.73 13.69 17.84
CA ALA A 103 9.08 14.20 18.00
C ALA A 103 10.02 13.43 17.07
N VAL A 104 10.70 14.16 16.20
CA VAL A 104 11.76 13.67 15.31
C VAL A 104 13.10 13.83 16.03
#